data_AF-A0A8H4AWG3-F1
#
_entry.id   AF-A0A8H4AWG3-F1
#
_cell.length_a   1.000
_cell.length_b   1.000
_cell.length_c   1.000
_cell.angle_alpha   90.00
_cell.angle_beta   90.00
_cell.angle_gamma   90.00
#
_symmetry.space_group_name_H-M   'P 1'
#
loop_
_entity.id
_entity.type
_entity.pdbx_description
1 polymer ?
#
loop_
_entity_poly.entity_id
_entity_poly.type
_entity_poly.pdbx_seq_one_letter_code
_entity_poly.pdbx_strand_id
1 'polypeptide(L)'
;MKVWKSTPGWQPVSEELIKDGLEMVLDIENYPILVMCTSGVHETGTFIGCLRRLQNWNFTSIMVEYRSFASNKARYVNEQFIKLFDMDLSLCHEICLRGL
;
A
#
# COMPACT_ATOMS: atom_id res chain seq x y z
N MET A 1 19.39 -8.74 -4.23
CA MET A 1 17.98 -8.27 -4.22
C MET A 1 17.22 -9.16 -3.25
N LYS A 2 16.83 -8.62 -2.09
CA LYS A 2 16.05 -9.37 -1.09
C LYS A 2 14.63 -9.47 -1.64
N VAL A 3 14.15 -10.69 -1.88
CA VAL A 3 12.79 -10.91 -2.39
C VAL A 3 11.90 -11.22 -1.19
N TRP A 4 11.00 -10.29 -0.87
CA TRP A 4 9.93 -10.59 0.08
C TRP A 4 8.86 -11.41 -0.61
N LYS A 5 8.40 -12.48 0.05
CA LYS A 5 7.28 -13.29 -0.42
C LYS A 5 6.35 -13.52 0.76
N SER A 6 5.08 -13.20 0.58
CA SER A 6 4.04 -13.60 1.52
C SER A 6 3.95 -15.13 1.57
N THR A 7 3.51 -15.67 2.69
CA THR A 7 3.09 -17.07 2.75
C THR A 7 2.00 -17.32 1.69
N PRO A 8 2.10 -18.40 0.89
CA PRO A 8 1.22 -18.64 -0.24
C PRO A 8 -0.13 -19.18 0.26
N GLY A 9 -0.98 -18.29 0.77
CA GLY A 9 -2.41 -18.52 0.89
C GLY A 9 -3.12 -18.00 -0.36
N TRP A 10 -4.17 -18.67 -0.83
CA TRP A 10 -5.08 -18.17 -1.89
C TRP A 10 -5.96 -16.99 -1.43
N GLN A 11 -5.57 -16.32 -0.34
CA GLN A 11 -6.37 -15.27 0.25
C GLN A 11 -6.20 -13.97 -0.54
N PRO A 12 -7.28 -13.20 -0.73
CA PRO A 12 -7.17 -11.84 -1.25
C PRO A 12 -6.26 -11.01 -0.33
N VAL A 13 -5.77 -9.87 -0.84
CA VAL A 13 -4.92 -8.94 -0.10
C VAL A 13 -5.47 -8.72 1.30
N SER A 14 -4.77 -9.25 2.31
CA SER A 14 -5.12 -9.04 3.71
C SER A 14 -4.57 -7.71 4.20
N GLU A 15 -5.16 -7.19 5.27
CA GLU A 15 -4.67 -5.98 5.91
C GLU A 15 -3.23 -6.18 6.43
N GLU A 16 -2.99 -7.32 7.11
CA GLU A 16 -1.67 -7.72 7.62
C GLU A 16 -0.60 -7.71 6.53
N LEU A 17 -0.91 -8.27 5.35
CA LEU A 17 -0.01 -8.28 4.19
C LEU A 17 0.40 -6.86 3.77
N ILE A 18 -0.56 -5.93 3.78
CA ILE A 18 -0.28 -4.54 3.46
C ILE A 18 0.56 -3.89 4.56
N LYS A 19 0.25 -4.13 5.84
CA LYS A 19 1.03 -3.59 6.98
C LYS A 19 2.49 -4.03 6.93
N ASP A 20 2.75 -5.33 6.76
CA ASP A 20 4.10 -5.89 6.60
C ASP A 20 4.85 -5.24 5.42
N GLY A 21 4.14 -5.07 4.30
CA GLY A 21 4.68 -4.41 3.12
C GLY A 21 5.04 -2.95 3.37
N LEU A 22 4.20 -2.22 4.11
CA LEU A 22 4.41 -0.82 4.44
C LEU A 22 5.61 -0.66 5.38
N GLU A 23 5.79 -1.54 6.36
CA GLU A 23 6.98 -1.53 7.24
C GLU A 23 8.28 -1.62 6.44
N MET A 24 8.33 -2.49 5.44
CA MET A 24 9.51 -2.60 4.57
C MET A 24 9.76 -1.34 3.73
N VAL A 25 8.68 -0.72 3.22
CA VAL A 25 8.78 0.49 2.41
C VAL A 25 9.18 1.70 3.25
N LEU A 26 8.79 1.76 4.51
CA LEU A 26 9.14 2.86 5.41
C LEU A 26 10.59 2.81 5.90
N ASP A 27 11.25 1.65 5.79
CA ASP A 27 12.65 1.47 6.15
C ASP A 27 13.58 1.91 5.00
N ILE A 28 14.33 2.98 5.26
CA ILE A 28 15.23 3.60 4.27
C ILE A 28 16.37 2.67 3.83
N GLU A 29 16.75 1.68 4.65
CA GLU A 29 17.81 0.73 4.32
C GLU A 29 17.42 -0.23 3.18
N ASN A 30 16.11 -0.38 2.91
CA ASN A 30 15.60 -1.25 1.86
C ASN A 30 15.60 -0.59 0.47
N TYR A 31 15.89 0.72 0.36
CA TYR A 31 15.85 1.43 -0.92
C TYR A 31 17.07 1.13 -1.79
N PRO A 32 16.90 0.98 -3.12
CA PRO A 32 15.66 1.15 -3.90
C PRO A 32 14.73 -0.07 -3.89
N ILE A 33 13.41 0.17 -3.77
CA ILE A 33 12.36 -0.87 -3.74
C ILE A 33 11.50 -0.81 -5.00
N LEU A 34 11.17 -1.97 -5.56
CA LEU A 34 10.15 -2.13 -6.60
C LEU A 34 8.94 -2.86 -6.02
N VAL A 35 7.77 -2.21 -6.04
CA VAL A 35 6.50 -2.83 -5.64
C VAL A 35 5.72 -3.21 -6.89
N MET A 36 5.38 -4.51 -7.02
CA MET A 36 4.57 -4.99 -8.14
C MET A 36 3.75 -6.23 -7.76
N CYS A 37 2.59 -6.37 -8.39
CA CYS A 37 1.82 -7.61 -8.44
C CYS A 37 1.85 -8.19 -9.86
N THR A 38 1.17 -9.31 -10.09
CA THR A 38 1.11 -9.97 -11.41
C THR A 38 0.63 -9.04 -12.52
N SER A 39 -0.31 -8.15 -12.22
CA SER A 39 -0.85 -7.17 -13.19
C SER A 39 -0.23 -5.79 -13.09
N GLY A 40 0.51 -5.50 -12.01
CA GLY A 40 0.97 -4.16 -11.65
C GLY A 40 -0.14 -3.15 -11.33
N VAL A 41 -1.41 -3.56 -11.30
CA VAL A 41 -2.55 -2.63 -11.22
C VAL A 41 -3.32 -2.78 -9.90
N HIS A 42 -3.85 -3.97 -9.62
CA HIS A 42 -4.85 -4.11 -8.56
C HIS A 42 -4.22 -4.06 -7.17
N GLU A 43 -3.42 -5.06 -6.82
CA GLU A 43 -2.82 -5.18 -5.48
C GLU A 43 -1.75 -4.11 -5.27
N THR A 44 -0.97 -3.80 -6.31
CA THR A 44 -0.03 -2.67 -6.30
C THR A 44 -0.75 -1.35 -6.06
N GLY A 45 -1.84 -1.07 -6.78
CA GLY A 45 -2.61 0.16 -6.60
C GLY A 45 -3.25 0.25 -5.21
N THR A 46 -3.76 -0.86 -4.67
CA THR A 46 -4.26 -0.92 -3.29
C THR A 46 -3.16 -0.59 -2.28
N PHE A 47 -1.99 -1.22 -2.42
CA PHE A 47 -0.85 -0.99 -1.54
C PHE A 47 -0.38 0.47 -1.56
N ILE A 48 -0.21 1.06 -2.75
CA ILE A 48 0.17 2.46 -2.90
C ILE A 48 -0.91 3.37 -2.33
N GLY A 49 -2.19 3.06 -2.51
CA GLY A 49 -3.29 3.80 -1.89
C GLY A 49 -3.21 3.83 -0.37
N CYS A 50 -2.89 2.70 0.26
CA CYS A 50 -2.66 2.61 1.71
C CYS A 50 -1.41 3.40 2.14
N LEU A 51 -0.32 3.35 1.37
CA LEU A 51 0.87 4.18 1.62
C LEU A 51 0.54 5.68 1.57
N ARG A 52 -0.26 6.13 0.60
CA ARG A 52 -0.70 7.54 0.53
C ARG A 52 -1.58 7.94 1.71
N ARG A 53 -2.40 7.02 2.22
CA ARG A 53 -3.16 7.27 3.45
C ARG A 53 -2.22 7.51 4.65
N LEU A 54 -1.12 6.76 4.77
CA LEU A 54 -0.10 6.97 5.81
C LEU A 54 0.57 8.34 5.65
N GLN A 55 0.77 8.78 4.40
CA GLN A 55 1.32 10.10 4.07
C GLN A 55 0.31 11.25 4.26
N ASN A 56 -0.85 11.01 4.87
CA ASN A 56 -1.92 12.00 5.09
C ASN A 56 -2.43 12.68 3.80
N TRP A 57 -2.41 11.97 2.66
CA TRP A 57 -3.03 12.49 1.44
C TRP A 57 -4.56 12.50 1.55
N ASN A 58 -5.18 13.50 0.93
CA ASN A 58 -6.62 13.55 0.74
C ASN A 58 -7.13 12.33 -0.03
N PHE A 59 -8.18 11.68 0.47
CA PHE A 59 -8.75 10.48 -0.15
C PHE A 59 -9.11 10.68 -1.63
N THR A 60 -9.67 11.83 -2.02
CA THR A 60 -9.99 12.10 -3.42
C THR A 60 -8.73 12.10 -4.30
N SER A 61 -7.62 12.66 -3.82
CA SER A 61 -6.34 12.65 -4.54
C SER A 61 -5.80 11.23 -4.71
N ILE A 62 -5.93 10.40 -3.68
CA ILE A 62 -5.53 8.99 -3.72
C ILE A 62 -6.36 8.23 -4.77
N MET A 63 -7.67 8.48 -4.84
CA MET A 63 -8.53 7.84 -5.84
C MET A 63 -8.20 8.29 -7.27
N VAL A 64 -7.82 9.56 -7.46
CA VAL A 64 -7.35 10.06 -8.76
C VAL A 64 -6.06 9.34 -9.18
N GLU A 65 -5.08 9.22 -8.27
CA GLU A 65 -3.84 8.48 -8.53
C GLU A 65 -4.14 7.02 -8.88
N TYR A 66 -4.90 6.31 -8.03
CA TYR A 66 -5.29 4.91 -8.24
C TYR A 66 -5.97 4.70 -9.61
N ARG A 67 -6.95 5.53 -9.96
CA ARG A 67 -7.68 5.43 -11.23
C ARG A 67 -6.82 5.80 -12.43
N SER A 68 -5.84 6.68 -12.28
CA SER A 68 -4.92 7.02 -13.37
C SER A 68 -4.07 5.80 -13.78
N PHE A 69 -3.63 4.99 -12.82
CA PHE A 69 -2.87 3.76 -13.08
C PHE A 69 -3.77 2.58 -13.46
N ALA A 70 -4.93 2.45 -12.82
CA ALA A 70 -5.85 1.35 -13.10
C ALA A 70 -6.64 1.54 -14.40
N SER A 71 -6.86 2.78 -14.84
CA SER A 71 -7.66 3.13 -16.01
C SER A 71 -9.00 2.36 -16.01
N ASN A 72 -9.33 1.68 -17.11
CA ASN A 72 -10.55 0.87 -17.24
C ASN A 72 -10.57 -0.42 -16.40
N LYS A 73 -9.49 -0.76 -15.69
CA LYS A 73 -9.37 -1.93 -14.81
C LYS A 73 -9.60 -1.60 -13.33
N ALA A 74 -10.00 -0.38 -13.00
CA ALA A 74 -10.30 0.00 -11.61
C ALA A 74 -11.41 -0.90 -11.04
N ARG A 75 -11.19 -1.41 -9.82
CA ARG A 75 -12.14 -2.27 -9.11
C ARG A 75 -12.65 -1.56 -7.86
N TYR A 76 -13.97 -1.50 -7.71
CA TYR A 76 -14.61 -0.88 -6.55
C TYR A 76 -14.16 -1.49 -5.21
N VAL A 77 -13.92 -2.81 -5.18
CA VAL A 77 -13.43 -3.52 -3.99
C VAL A 77 -12.09 -2.96 -3.51
N ASN A 78 -11.20 -2.59 -4.43
CA ASN A 78 -9.90 -2.01 -4.09
C ASN A 78 -10.05 -0.58 -3.56
N GLU A 79 -10.93 0.22 -4.16
CA GLU A 79 -11.22 1.58 -3.65
C GLU A 79 -11.82 1.54 -2.24
N GLN A 80 -12.74 0.59 -1.98
CA GLN A 80 -13.30 0.37 -0.65
C GLN A 80 -12.25 -0.09 0.35
N PHE A 81 -11.34 -0.99 -0.07
CA PHE A 81 -10.24 -1.43 0.78
C PHE A 81 -9.38 -0.23 1.21
N ILE A 82 -8.93 0.59 0.26
CA ILE A 82 -8.12 1.79 0.56
C ILE A 82 -8.86 2.74 1.52
N LYS A 83 -10.19 2.87 1.35
CA LYS A 83 -11.01 3.76 2.19
C LYS A 83 -11.11 3.28 3.63
N LEU A 84 -11.31 1.97 3.81
CA LEU A 84 -11.57 1.33 5.11
C LEU A 84 -10.30 0.82 5.80
N PHE A 85 -9.16 0.87 5.12
CA PHE A 85 -7.89 0.43 5.66
C PHE A 85 -7.57 1.17 6.96
N ASP A 86 -7.34 0.40 8.03
CA ASP A 86 -6.98 0.95 9.33
C ASP A 86 -5.52 1.38 9.34
N MET A 87 -5.34 2.67 9.62
CA MET A 87 -4.03 3.32 9.66
C MET A 87 -3.34 3.16 11.01
N ASP A 88 -3.99 2.51 11.99
CA ASP A 88 -3.37 2.17 13.27
C ASP A 88 -2.35 1.05 13.07
N LEU A 89 -1.26 1.40 12.39
CA LEU A 89 0.02 0.75 12.56
C LEU A 89 0.53 1.24 13.91
N SER A 90 0.83 0.31 14.81
CA SER A 90 1.61 0.52 16.04
C SER A 90 2.97 1.23 15.80
N LEU A 91 3.35 1.46 14.54
CA LEU A 91 4.52 2.22 14.07
C LEU A 91 4.33 3.74 13.99
N CYS A 92 3.12 4.28 14.15
CA CYS A 92 2.86 5.72 13.98
C CYS A 92 3.66 6.61 14.96
N HIS A 93 4.22 6.01 16.02
CA HIS A 93 5.12 6.72 16.94
C HIS A 93 6.52 7.02 16.33
N GLU A 94 7.04 6.21 15.39
CA GLU A 94 8.38 6.45 14.83
C GLU A 94 8.37 7.29 13.54
N ILE A 95 7.36 7.15 12.69
CA ILE A 95 7.29 7.89 11.41
C ILE A 95 7.09 9.40 11.66
N CYS A 96 6.30 9.76 12.67
CA CYS A 96 6.08 11.17 13.06
C CYS A 96 7.33 11.79 13.70
N LEU A 97 8.19 10.99 14.35
CA LEU A 97 9.44 11.46 14.96
C LEU A 97 10.60 11.58 13.96
N ARG A 98 10.55 10.87 12.83
CA ARG A 98 11.62 10.89 11.81
C ARG A 98 11.43 11.91 10.69
N GLY A 99 10.37 12.72 10.73
CA GLY A 99 10.24 13.95 9.93
C GLY A 99 10.61 13.77 8.46
N LEU A 100 9.86 12.92 7.75
CA LEU A 100 9.78 13.04 6.29
C LEU A 100 9.15 14.38 5.89
#